data_AF-A0A3D5LFU4-F1
#
_entry.id   AF-A0A3D5LFU4-F1
#
_cell.length_a   1.000
_cell.length_b   1.000
_cell.length_c   1.000
_cell.angle_alpha   90.00
_cell.angle_beta   90.00
_cell.angle_gamma   90.00
#
_symmetry.space_group_name_H-M   'P 1'
#
loop_
_entity.id
_entity.type
_entity.pdbx_description
1 polymer ?
#
loop_
_entity_poly.entity_id
_entity_poly.type
_entity_poly.pdbx_seq_one_letter_code
_entity_poly.pdbx_strand_id
1 'polypeptide(L)'
;MNLPNKLTTFRVILIPFFVFFMLAPNMTGINHYIAAAIFIVASLTDLLDGKIARKYNLVTNFGKFMDPLADKLLVCSAMICLIQTGQLAAWIVVIIIAREFIISGFRLIASDNGVVIAASYWGKFKTTFQMLMVIVLILNVQMPFFQILGKILTYAALILTVVSLIDYIVKNKDV
;
A
#
# COMPACT_ATOMS: atom_id res chain seq x y z
N MET A 1 -12.42 -21.22 -8.69
CA MET A 1 -11.81 -19.92 -8.32
C MET A 1 -12.30 -18.85 -9.29
N ASN A 2 -12.91 -17.79 -8.78
CA ASN A 2 -13.41 -16.67 -9.59
C ASN A 2 -12.24 -15.83 -10.12
N LEU A 3 -12.48 -15.06 -11.20
CA LEU A 3 -11.49 -14.16 -11.81
C LEU A 3 -10.81 -13.21 -10.79
N PRO A 4 -11.53 -12.59 -9.82
CA PRO A 4 -10.92 -11.74 -8.80
C PRO A 4 -9.90 -12.49 -7.94
N ASN A 5 -10.25 -13.67 -7.42
CA ASN A 5 -9.34 -14.46 -6.58
C ASN A 5 -8.05 -14.86 -7.32
N LYS A 6 -8.12 -15.10 -8.64
CA LYS A 6 -6.91 -15.37 -9.44
C LYS A 6 -6.00 -14.15 -9.52
N LEU A 7 -6.57 -12.95 -9.64
CA LEU A 7 -5.81 -11.69 -9.65
C LEU A 7 -5.17 -11.42 -8.29
N THR A 8 -5.88 -11.66 -7.19
CA THR A 8 -5.32 -11.54 -5.83
C THR A 8 -4.15 -12.50 -5.62
N THR A 9 -4.33 -13.79 -5.97
CA THR A 9 -3.26 -14.79 -5.86
C THR A 9 -2.06 -14.42 -6.72
N PHE A 10 -2.30 -13.93 -7.95
CA PHE A 10 -1.25 -13.43 -8.82
C PHE A 10 -0.47 -12.26 -8.17
N ARG A 11 -1.15 -11.32 -7.53
CA ARG A 11 -0.50 -10.22 -6.79
C ARG A 11 0.39 -10.73 -5.67
N VAL A 12 -0.10 -11.67 -4.86
CA VAL A 12 0.69 -12.25 -3.76
C VAL A 12 1.95 -12.92 -4.31
N ILE A 13 1.85 -13.63 -5.43
CA ILE A 13 2.99 -14.25 -6.11
C ILE A 13 3.98 -13.19 -6.63
N LEU A 14 3.50 -12.04 -7.12
CA LEU A 14 4.37 -10.95 -7.61
C LEU A 14 5.21 -10.28 -6.52
N ILE A 15 4.79 -10.32 -5.24
CA ILE A 15 5.51 -9.64 -4.15
C ILE A 15 6.95 -10.17 -4.00
N PRO A 16 7.22 -11.48 -3.90
CA PRO A 16 8.59 -12.01 -3.90
C PRO A 16 9.44 -11.56 -5.09
N PHE A 17 8.88 -11.54 -6.30
CA PHE A 17 9.59 -11.08 -7.49
C PHE A 17 9.90 -9.58 -7.40
N PHE A 18 8.95 -8.78 -6.95
CA PHE A 18 9.15 -7.36 -6.70
C PHE A 18 10.30 -7.12 -5.70
N VAL A 19 10.29 -7.82 -4.56
CA VAL A 19 11.35 -7.73 -3.55
C VAL A 19 12.70 -8.15 -4.13
N PHE A 20 12.73 -9.24 -4.89
CA PHE A 20 13.93 -9.71 -5.57
C PHE A 20 14.50 -8.63 -6.51
N PHE A 21 13.69 -8.04 -7.38
CA PHE A 21 14.18 -6.99 -8.29
C PHE A 21 14.59 -5.69 -7.58
N MET A 22 13.98 -5.37 -6.43
CA MET A 22 14.39 -4.21 -5.62
C MET A 22 15.72 -4.40 -4.90
N LEU A 23 16.02 -5.63 -4.44
CA LEU A 23 17.17 -5.91 -3.58
C LEU A 23 18.32 -6.62 -4.30
N ALA A 24 18.06 -7.23 -5.47
CA ALA A 24 19.08 -7.87 -6.25
C ALA A 24 20.19 -6.86 -6.62
N PRO A 25 21.46 -7.28 -6.62
CA PRO A 25 22.56 -6.46 -7.12
C PRO A 25 22.21 -5.90 -8.49
N ASN A 26 22.58 -4.64 -8.77
CA ASN A 26 22.27 -4.00 -10.04
C ASN A 26 22.98 -4.73 -11.19
N MET A 27 22.29 -5.72 -11.78
CA MET A 27 22.84 -6.55 -12.86
C MET A 27 22.85 -5.80 -14.20
N THR A 28 21.86 -4.93 -14.44
CA THR A 28 21.65 -4.27 -15.73
C THR A 28 21.33 -2.77 -15.63
N GLY A 29 21.19 -2.22 -14.42
CA GLY A 29 20.72 -0.84 -14.20
C GLY A 29 19.23 -0.61 -14.48
N ILE A 30 18.51 -1.62 -14.98
CA ILE A 30 17.07 -1.54 -15.32
C ILE A 30 16.19 -2.12 -14.19
N ASN A 31 16.80 -2.77 -13.19
CA ASN A 31 16.11 -3.44 -12.08
C ASN A 31 15.06 -2.56 -11.38
N HIS A 32 15.37 -1.29 -11.13
CA HIS A 32 14.44 -0.34 -10.51
C HIS A 32 13.21 -0.04 -11.38
N TYR A 33 13.37 0.01 -12.71
CA TYR A 33 12.24 0.17 -13.63
C TYR A 33 11.36 -1.07 -13.70
N ILE A 34 11.98 -2.27 -13.65
CA ILE A 34 11.23 -3.53 -13.58
C ILE A 34 10.45 -3.62 -12.27
N ALA A 35 11.09 -3.29 -11.14
CA ALA A 35 10.43 -3.24 -9.84
C ALA A 35 9.26 -2.23 -9.83
N ALA A 36 9.44 -1.04 -10.40
CA ALA A 36 8.37 -0.05 -10.54
C ALA A 36 7.22 -0.58 -11.39
N ALA A 37 7.53 -1.22 -12.52
CA ALA A 37 6.52 -1.81 -13.40
C ALA A 37 5.74 -2.92 -12.67
N ILE A 38 6.41 -3.81 -11.95
CA ILE A 38 5.75 -4.86 -11.16
C ILE A 38 4.84 -4.23 -10.09
N PHE A 39 5.34 -3.24 -9.35
CA PHE A 39 4.55 -2.56 -8.32
C PHE A 39 3.31 -1.87 -8.91
N ILE A 40 3.45 -1.14 -10.01
CA ILE A 40 2.33 -0.46 -10.69
C ILE A 40 1.32 -1.49 -11.19
N VAL A 41 1.76 -2.56 -11.86
CA VAL A 41 0.87 -3.62 -12.35
C VAL A 41 0.15 -4.29 -11.18
N ALA A 42 0.86 -4.65 -10.11
CA ALA A 42 0.28 -5.27 -8.91
C ALA A 42 -0.74 -4.36 -8.20
N SER A 43 -0.51 -3.04 -8.21
CA SER A 43 -1.43 -2.04 -7.65
C SER A 43 -2.66 -1.82 -8.52
N LEU A 44 -2.47 -1.79 -9.85
CA LEU A 44 -3.58 -1.64 -10.79
C LEU A 44 -4.48 -2.87 -10.82
N THR A 45 -3.94 -4.07 -10.65
CA THR A 45 -4.77 -5.29 -10.58
C THR A 45 -5.70 -5.28 -9.36
N ASP A 46 -5.35 -4.60 -8.25
CA ASP A 46 -6.22 -4.41 -7.06
C ASP A 46 -7.40 -3.48 -7.33
N LEU A 47 -7.17 -2.45 -8.12
CA LEU A 47 -8.27 -1.57 -8.51
C LEU A 47 -9.22 -2.27 -9.46
N LEU A 48 -8.71 -3.19 -10.29
CA LEU A 48 -9.49 -3.93 -11.27
C LEU A 48 -10.28 -5.08 -10.63
N ASP A 49 -9.66 -5.93 -9.80
CA ASP A 49 -10.35 -7.05 -9.16
C ASP A 49 -11.45 -6.57 -8.21
N GLY A 50 -11.23 -5.50 -7.45
CA GLY A 50 -12.24 -4.89 -6.58
C GLY A 50 -13.40 -4.25 -7.34
N LYS A 51 -13.17 -3.74 -8.57
CA LYS A 51 -14.24 -3.25 -9.45
C LYS A 51 -15.02 -4.40 -10.08
N ILE A 52 -14.33 -5.43 -10.57
CA ILE A 52 -14.93 -6.61 -11.20
C ILE A 52 -15.76 -7.39 -10.17
N ALA A 53 -15.22 -7.65 -8.97
CA ALA A 53 -15.92 -8.37 -7.91
C ALA A 53 -17.23 -7.67 -7.51
N ARG A 54 -17.20 -6.34 -7.40
CA ARG A 54 -18.40 -5.52 -7.12
C ARG A 54 -19.39 -5.49 -8.28
N LYS A 55 -18.90 -5.36 -9.52
CA LYS A 55 -19.76 -5.28 -10.71
C LYS A 55 -20.49 -6.59 -11.01
N TYR A 56 -19.82 -7.73 -10.78
CA TYR A 56 -20.37 -9.05 -11.10
C TYR A 56 -20.91 -9.80 -9.88
N ASN A 57 -20.97 -9.16 -8.70
CA ASN A 57 -21.35 -9.80 -7.42
C ASN A 57 -20.56 -11.10 -7.12
N LEU A 58 -19.33 -11.20 -7.63
CA LEU A 58 -18.45 -12.37 -7.48
C LEU A 58 -17.63 -12.29 -6.18
N VAL A 59 -18.23 -11.74 -5.12
CA VAL A 59 -17.54 -11.50 -3.86
C VAL A 59 -17.45 -12.82 -3.08
N THR A 60 -16.23 -13.31 -2.86
CA THR A 60 -15.98 -14.55 -2.09
C THR A 60 -15.39 -14.22 -0.72
N ASN A 61 -15.61 -15.07 0.28
CA ASN A 61 -15.02 -14.89 1.62
C ASN A 61 -13.49 -14.89 1.58
N PHE A 62 -12.91 -15.75 0.72
CA PHE A 62 -11.46 -15.78 0.49
C PHE A 62 -10.95 -14.46 -0.09
N GLY A 63 -11.59 -13.93 -1.15
CA GLY A 63 -11.20 -12.64 -1.75
C GLY A 63 -11.31 -11.48 -0.75
N LYS A 64 -12.44 -11.39 -0.01
CA LYS A 64 -12.64 -10.36 1.03
C LYS A 64 -11.51 -10.30 2.06
N PHE A 65 -10.94 -11.46 2.39
CA PHE A 65 -9.84 -11.55 3.35
C PHE A 65 -8.47 -11.32 2.70
N MET A 66 -8.25 -11.91 1.52
CA MET A 66 -6.95 -11.88 0.84
C MET A 66 -6.65 -10.55 0.16
N ASP A 67 -7.64 -9.83 -0.36
CA ASP A 67 -7.41 -8.56 -1.07
C ASP A 67 -6.78 -7.51 -0.13
N PRO A 68 -7.35 -7.23 1.07
CA PRO A 68 -6.76 -6.26 2.00
C PRO A 68 -5.43 -6.73 2.59
N LEU A 69 -5.20 -8.04 2.65
CA LEU A 69 -3.93 -8.61 3.12
C LEU A 69 -2.84 -8.42 2.06
N ALA A 70 -3.12 -8.78 0.81
CA ALA A 70 -2.19 -8.68 -0.30
C ALA A 70 -1.80 -7.22 -0.60
N ASP A 71 -2.75 -6.29 -0.52
CA ASP A 71 -2.51 -4.85 -0.67
C ASP A 71 -1.50 -4.34 0.37
N LYS A 72 -1.76 -4.62 1.66
CA LYS A 72 -0.86 -4.20 2.74
C LYS A 72 0.51 -4.85 2.64
N LEU A 73 0.58 -6.13 2.29
CA LEU A 73 1.85 -6.83 2.11
C LEU A 73 2.69 -6.18 1.00
N LEU A 74 2.09 -5.91 -0.15
CA LEU A 74 2.78 -5.26 -1.27
C LEU A 74 3.37 -3.91 -0.85
N VAL A 75 2.55 -3.04 -0.23
CA VAL A 75 2.98 -1.70 0.17
C VAL A 75 4.01 -1.74 1.30
N CYS A 76 3.84 -2.64 2.29
CA CYS A 76 4.82 -2.82 3.37
C CYS A 76 6.16 -3.34 2.83
N SER A 77 6.14 -4.36 1.98
CA SER A 77 7.35 -4.89 1.33
C SER A 77 8.08 -3.81 0.54
N ALA A 78 7.37 -2.98 -0.21
CA ALA A 78 7.96 -1.86 -0.94
C ALA A 78 8.63 -0.84 -0.02
N MET A 79 7.95 -0.40 1.04
CA MET A 79 8.55 0.54 1.99
C MET A 79 9.76 -0.04 2.72
N ILE A 80 9.73 -1.33 3.09
CA ILE A 80 10.86 -2.01 3.73
C ILE A 80 12.07 -2.06 2.78
N CYS A 81 11.85 -2.42 1.50
CA CYS A 81 12.93 -2.40 0.51
C CYS A 81 13.52 -0.99 0.33
N LEU A 82 12.69 0.05 0.38
CA LEU A 82 13.13 1.44 0.29
C LEU A 82 13.97 1.90 1.49
N ILE A 83 13.86 1.26 2.65
CA ILE A 83 14.80 1.48 3.77
C ILE A 83 16.18 0.97 3.38
N GLN A 84 16.24 -0.25 2.85
CA GLN A 84 17.50 -0.91 2.51
C GLN A 84 18.23 -0.19 1.36
N THR A 85 17.50 0.40 0.43
CA THR A 85 18.08 1.23 -0.65
C THR A 85 18.40 2.67 -0.22
N GLY A 86 18.14 3.03 1.05
CA GLY A 86 18.43 4.36 1.60
C GLY A 86 17.48 5.47 1.16
N GLN A 87 16.36 5.12 0.51
CA GLN A 87 15.38 6.07 -0.03
C GLN A 87 14.35 6.52 1.03
N LEU A 88 14.10 5.70 2.05
CA LEU A 88 13.21 6.01 3.17
C LEU A 88 13.90 5.81 4.52
N ALA A 89 13.64 6.73 5.44
CA ALA A 89 14.06 6.56 6.82
C ALA A 89 13.19 5.51 7.52
N ALA A 90 13.82 4.59 8.26
CA ALA A 90 13.13 3.49 8.93
C ALA A 90 12.00 3.97 9.87
N TRP A 91 12.22 5.08 10.58
CA TRP A 91 11.22 5.63 11.51
C TRP A 91 9.94 6.10 10.80
N ILE A 92 10.03 6.61 9.56
CA ILE A 92 8.86 6.99 8.75
C ILE A 92 8.06 5.75 8.39
N VAL A 93 8.74 4.70 7.93
CA VAL A 93 8.11 3.44 7.56
C VAL A 93 7.42 2.80 8.76
N VAL A 94 8.05 2.80 9.92
CA VAL A 94 7.46 2.29 11.17
C VAL A 94 6.16 3.03 11.50
N ILE A 95 6.12 4.37 11.43
CA ILE A 95 4.91 5.15 11.69
C ILE A 95 3.79 4.78 10.70
N ILE A 96 4.11 4.72 9.41
CA ILE A 96 3.12 4.41 8.37
C ILE A 96 2.55 3.00 8.55
N ILE A 97 3.42 2.02 8.80
CA ILE A 97 3.01 0.63 9.01
C ILE A 97 2.21 0.49 10.30
N ALA A 98 2.68 1.03 11.43
CA ALA A 98 1.99 0.97 12.70
C ALA A 98 0.55 1.53 12.58
N ARG A 99 0.40 2.69 11.93
CA ARG A 99 -0.93 3.27 11.67
C ARG A 99 -1.82 2.34 10.85
N GLU A 100 -1.30 1.71 9.79
CA GLU A 100 -2.09 0.79 8.96
C GLU A 100 -2.62 -0.41 9.77
N PHE A 101 -1.78 -0.97 10.64
CA PHE A 101 -2.18 -2.06 11.53
C PHE A 101 -3.18 -1.60 12.60
N ILE A 102 -2.96 -0.44 13.24
CA ILE A 102 -3.88 0.12 14.25
C ILE A 102 -5.29 0.28 13.67
N ILE A 103 -5.43 0.96 12.53
CA ILE A 103 -6.73 1.24 11.92
C ILE A 103 -7.42 -0.04 11.45
N SER A 104 -6.64 -0.98 10.94
CA SER A 104 -7.16 -2.28 10.51
C SER A 104 -7.64 -3.13 11.69
N GLY A 105 -6.87 -3.16 12.78
CA GLY A 105 -7.25 -3.83 14.02
C GLY A 105 -8.48 -3.21 14.66
N PHE A 106 -8.54 -1.88 14.76
CA PHE A 106 -9.71 -1.16 15.25
C PHE A 106 -10.97 -1.49 14.45
N ARG A 107 -10.87 -1.49 13.11
CA ARG A 107 -12.02 -1.83 12.26
C ARG A 107 -12.47 -3.27 12.44
N LEU A 108 -11.53 -4.19 12.64
CA LEU A 108 -11.85 -5.60 12.88
C LEU A 108 -12.61 -5.75 14.20
N ILE A 109 -12.11 -5.18 15.29
CA ILE A 109 -12.76 -5.22 16.61
C ILE A 109 -14.14 -4.52 16.57
N ALA A 110 -14.25 -3.37 15.92
CA ALA A 110 -15.52 -2.66 15.79
C ALA A 110 -16.55 -3.47 14.98
N SER A 111 -16.11 -4.12 13.90
CA SER A 111 -16.97 -4.99 13.09
C SER A 111 -17.47 -6.19 13.88
N ASP A 112 -16.65 -6.78 14.76
CA ASP A 112 -17.06 -7.87 15.64
C ASP A 112 -18.11 -7.41 16.67
N ASN A 113 -18.05 -6.15 17.10
CA ASN A 113 -19.05 -5.51 17.95
C ASN A 113 -20.28 -4.98 17.18
N GLY A 114 -20.41 -5.27 15.87
CA GLY A 114 -21.53 -4.85 15.03
C GLY A 114 -21.49 -3.38 14.57
N VAL A 115 -20.40 -2.65 14.86
CA VAL A 115 -20.23 -1.24 14.47
C VAL A 115 -19.40 -1.16 13.18
N VAL A 116 -20.03 -0.69 12.10
CA VAL A 116 -19.35 -0.52 10.81
C VAL A 116 -18.70 0.86 10.74
N ILE A 117 -17.39 0.92 10.93
CA ILE A 117 -16.63 2.17 10.80
C ILE A 117 -16.37 2.47 9.33
N ALA A 118 -16.97 3.57 8.84
CA ALA A 118 -16.76 4.04 7.47
C ALA A 118 -15.31 4.52 7.23
N ALA A 119 -14.84 4.35 5.99
CA ALA A 119 -13.52 4.86 5.59
C ALA A 119 -13.53 6.40 5.57
N SER A 120 -12.59 7.02 6.29
CA SER A 120 -12.49 8.48 6.29
C SER A 120 -11.88 9.02 4.99
N TYR A 121 -12.26 10.25 4.63
CA TYR A 121 -11.73 10.94 3.44
C TYR A 121 -10.20 11.01 3.50
N TRP A 122 -9.65 11.38 4.65
CA TRP A 122 -8.20 11.41 4.91
C TRP A 122 -7.51 10.08 4.65
N GLY A 123 -8.17 8.96 4.94
CA GLY A 123 -7.66 7.63 4.63
C GLY A 123 -7.44 7.40 3.14
N LYS A 124 -8.34 7.89 2.27
CA LYS A 124 -8.19 7.77 0.81
C LYS A 124 -7.02 8.60 0.29
N PHE A 125 -6.90 9.86 0.74
CA PHE A 125 -5.79 10.73 0.35
C PHE A 125 -4.46 10.15 0.79
N LYS A 126 -4.38 9.67 2.03
CA LYS A 126 -3.19 9.00 2.55
C LYS A 126 -2.74 7.88 1.63
N THR A 127 -3.66 6.98 1.23
CA THR A 127 -3.32 5.86 0.34
C THR A 127 -2.84 6.35 -1.02
N THR A 128 -3.51 7.31 -1.64
CA THR A 128 -3.09 7.86 -2.95
C THR A 128 -1.68 8.45 -2.89
N PHE A 129 -1.41 9.30 -1.89
CA PHE A 129 -0.09 9.91 -1.72
C PHE A 129 0.99 8.88 -1.38
N GLN A 130 0.66 7.86 -0.59
CA GLN A 130 1.58 6.77 -0.27
C GLN A 130 1.93 5.95 -1.52
N MET A 131 0.96 5.62 -2.36
CA MET A 131 1.22 4.88 -3.60
C MET A 131 2.11 5.69 -4.55
N LEU A 132 1.82 7.00 -4.70
CA LEU A 132 2.66 7.90 -5.49
C LEU A 132 4.09 8.01 -4.93
N MET A 133 4.22 8.15 -3.61
CA MET A 133 5.51 8.17 -2.91
C MET A 133 6.30 6.91 -3.25
N VAL A 134 5.71 5.73 -3.06
CA VAL A 134 6.38 4.45 -3.31
C VAL A 134 6.84 4.35 -4.77
N ILE A 135 5.99 4.69 -5.74
CA ILE A 135 6.34 4.65 -7.18
C ILE A 135 7.52 5.58 -7.49
N VAL A 136 7.48 6.83 -7.02
CA VAL A 136 8.54 7.82 -7.27
C VAL A 136 9.87 7.38 -6.66
N LEU A 137 9.84 6.85 -5.43
CA LEU A 137 11.05 6.41 -4.74
C LEU A 137 11.63 5.12 -5.32
N ILE A 138 10.79 4.19 -5.82
CA ILE A 138 11.26 3.00 -6.54
C ILE A 138 11.97 3.40 -7.83
N LEU A 139 11.38 4.33 -8.61
CA LEU A 139 11.96 4.75 -9.89
C LEU A 139 13.34 5.41 -9.73
N ASN A 140 13.59 6.07 -8.58
CA ASN A 140 14.88 6.66 -8.22
C ASN A 140 15.55 7.45 -9.37
N VAL A 141 14.75 8.23 -10.09
CA VAL A 141 15.24 9.00 -11.25
C VAL A 141 16.24 10.04 -10.74
N GLN A 142 17.47 10.04 -11.29
CA GLN A 142 18.55 10.95 -10.90
C GLN A 142 18.36 12.37 -11.46
N MET A 143 17.17 12.94 -11.22
CA MET A 143 16.82 14.31 -11.59
C MET A 143 16.46 15.08 -10.32
N PRO A 144 16.97 16.31 -10.10
CA PRO A 144 16.73 17.08 -8.88
C PRO A 144 15.23 17.24 -8.56
N PHE A 145 14.41 17.44 -9.60
CA PHE A 145 12.96 17.50 -9.48
C PHE A 145 12.35 16.26 -8.84
N PHE A 146 12.75 15.05 -9.28
CA PHE A 146 12.21 13.79 -8.76
C PHE A 146 12.63 13.53 -7.31
N GLN A 147 13.85 13.94 -6.91
CA GLN A 147 14.30 13.83 -5.53
C GLN A 147 13.51 14.76 -4.60
N ILE A 148 13.25 15.99 -5.03
CA ILE A 148 12.43 16.96 -4.28
C ILE A 148 10.98 16.43 -4.19
N LEU A 149 10.43 15.96 -5.31
CA LEU A 149 9.09 15.39 -5.37
C LEU A 149 8.96 14.18 -4.44
N GLY A 150 9.93 13.26 -4.45
CA GLY A 150 9.98 12.11 -3.54
C GLY A 150 9.94 12.55 -2.08
N LYS A 151 10.79 13.50 -1.67
CA LYS A 151 10.77 14.05 -0.31
C LYS A 151 9.43 14.68 0.07
N ILE A 152 8.87 15.52 -0.81
CA ILE A 152 7.56 16.16 -0.58
C ILE A 152 6.49 15.10 -0.40
N LEU A 153 6.45 14.08 -1.27
CA LEU A 153 5.49 12.98 -1.18
C LEU A 153 5.68 12.16 0.10
N THR A 154 6.92 11.92 0.55
CA THR A 154 7.20 11.23 1.81
C THR A 154 6.65 11.97 3.01
N TYR A 155 6.94 13.27 3.14
CA TYR A 155 6.44 14.06 4.26
C TYR A 155 4.92 14.27 4.17
N ALA A 156 4.37 14.45 2.97
CA ALA A 156 2.93 14.52 2.77
C ALA A 156 2.23 13.21 3.19
N ALA A 157 2.75 12.04 2.76
CA ALA A 157 2.22 10.74 3.15
C ALA A 157 2.32 10.51 4.67
N LEU A 158 3.41 10.94 5.30
CA LEU A 158 3.58 10.89 6.76
C LEU A 158 2.55 11.78 7.49
N ILE A 159 2.41 13.03 7.09
CA ILE A 159 1.44 13.96 7.68
C ILE A 159 0.02 13.42 7.52
N LEU A 160 -0.34 12.98 6.31
CA LEU A 160 -1.66 12.38 6.03
C LEU A 160 -1.90 11.11 6.85
N THR A 161 -0.85 10.31 7.11
CA THR A 161 -0.92 9.13 7.97
C THR A 161 -1.31 9.52 9.40
N VAL A 162 -0.64 10.53 9.96
CA VAL A 162 -0.91 11.01 11.32
C VAL A 162 -2.28 11.68 11.41
N VAL A 163 -2.60 12.58 10.50
CA VAL A 163 -3.91 13.26 10.44
C VAL A 163 -5.04 12.24 10.31
N SER A 164 -4.87 11.25 9.43
CA SER A 164 -5.88 10.22 9.25
C SER A 164 -6.03 9.31 10.48
N LEU A 165 -4.96 9.06 11.24
CA LEU A 165 -5.05 8.33 12.50
C LEU A 165 -5.86 9.11 13.54
N ILE A 166 -5.55 10.41 13.71
CA ILE A 166 -6.26 11.27 14.66
C ILE A 166 -7.73 11.40 14.26
N ASP A 167 -8.03 11.70 13.00
CA ASP A 167 -9.41 11.81 12.48
C ASP A 167 -10.20 10.52 12.73
N TYR A 168 -9.56 9.37 12.55
CA TYR A 168 -10.21 8.08 12.79
C TYR A 168 -10.48 7.83 14.26
N ILE A 169 -9.50 8.09 15.14
CA ILE A 169 -9.69 7.92 16.59
C ILE A 169 -10.77 8.88 17.10
N VAL A 170 -10.74 10.15 16.69
CA VAL A 170 -11.71 11.17 17.15
C VAL A 170 -13.13 10.83 16.72
N LYS A 171 -13.33 10.39 15.47
CA LYS A 171 -14.67 10.03 14.97
C LYS A 171 -15.24 8.76 15.57
N ASN A 172 -14.38 7.91 16.12
CA ASN A 172 -14.78 6.62 16.70
C ASN A 172 -14.43 6.55 18.19
N LYS A 173 -14.40 7.69 18.87
CA LYS A 173 -14.17 7.76 20.33
C LYS A 173 -15.30 7.12 21.13
N ASP A 174 -16.49 7.05 20.55
CA ASP A 174 -17.71 6.55 21.19
C ASP A 174 -17.99 5.07 20.87
N VAL A 175 -17.06 4.40 20.18
CA VAL A 175 -17.11 2.98 19.79
C VAL A 175 -16.10 2.19 20.63
#